data_AF-A0A7V2T721-F1
#
_entry.id   AF-A0A7V2T721-F1
#
_cell.length_a   1.000
_cell.length_b   1.000
_cell.length_c   1.000
_cell.angle_alpha   90.00
_cell.angle_beta   90.00
_cell.angle_gamma   90.00
#
_symmetry.space_group_name_H-M   'P 1'
#
loop_
_entity.id
_entity.type
_entity.pdbx_description
1 polymer ?
#
loop_
_entity_poly.entity_id
_entity_poly.type
_entity_poly.pdbx_seq_one_letter_code
_entity_poly.pdbx_strand_id
1 'polypeptide(L)'
;MKGVTIPTDKRKRLFLDALRKGCTCAGAAALAGVARTTPYEWRRNDPGFAKEWARVEDLAVAELERRAWERAQSGESDTLTIFLLKTRGPDCYKQRTRVELSGSSNVNVSHSLEGPAAELVERLLARFEAMPEPPTIEAEAEAEGATGDNGTAPDAAALRAALLANGEPDD
;
A
#
# COMPACT_ATOMS: atom_id res chain seq x y z
N MET A 1 -31.02 39.42 -22.70
CA MET A 1 -29.68 39.60 -22.09
C MET A 1 -28.71 38.74 -22.89
N LYS A 2 -27.75 39.34 -23.62
CA LYS A 2 -26.75 38.57 -24.36
C LYS A 2 -25.77 37.97 -23.34
N GLY A 3 -25.72 36.64 -23.27
CA GLY A 3 -24.82 35.93 -22.35
C GLY A 3 -23.37 36.25 -22.67
N VAL A 4 -22.61 36.68 -21.67
CA VAL A 4 -21.16 36.88 -21.80
C VAL A 4 -20.51 35.50 -21.97
N THR A 5 -20.02 35.21 -23.17
CA THR A 5 -19.28 33.95 -23.43
C THR A 5 -17.84 34.11 -22.93
N ILE A 6 -17.52 33.46 -21.81
CA ILE A 6 -16.14 33.41 -21.29
C ILE A 6 -15.30 32.53 -22.24
N PRO A 7 -14.11 32.98 -22.68
CA PRO A 7 -13.21 32.15 -23.50
C PRO A 7 -12.81 30.85 -22.80
N THR A 8 -12.72 29.75 -23.55
CA THR A 8 -12.38 28.41 -23.02
C THR A 8 -11.06 28.41 -22.26
N ASP A 9 -10.02 29.10 -22.75
CA ASP A 9 -8.72 29.17 -22.07
C ASP A 9 -8.80 29.86 -20.70
N LYS A 10 -9.66 30.87 -20.58
CA LYS A 10 -9.91 31.53 -19.30
C LYS A 10 -10.59 30.58 -18.32
N ARG A 11 -11.52 29.74 -18.78
CA ARG A 11 -12.14 28.71 -17.94
C ARG A 11 -11.16 27.61 -17.52
N LYS A 12 -10.30 27.15 -18.44
CA LYS A 12 -9.21 26.21 -18.14
C LYS A 12 -8.29 26.76 -17.03
N ARG A 13 -7.89 28.03 -17.13
CA ARG A 13 -7.04 28.68 -16.11
C ARG A 13 -7.76 28.79 -14.76
N LEU A 14 -9.02 29.24 -14.75
CA LEU A 14 -9.82 29.31 -13.51
C LEU A 14 -9.95 27.94 -12.83
N PHE A 15 -10.16 26.89 -13.63
CA PHE A 15 -10.24 25.52 -13.14
C PHE A 15 -8.92 25.07 -12.49
N LEU A 16 -7.79 25.26 -13.17
CA LEU A 16 -6.46 24.90 -12.66
C LEU A 16 -6.08 25.71 -11.41
N ASP A 17 -6.40 27.00 -11.36
CA ASP A 17 -6.12 27.82 -10.18
C ASP A 17 -6.97 27.40 -8.98
N ALA A 18 -8.22 26.98 -9.19
CA ALA A 18 -9.07 26.44 -8.13
C ALA A 18 -8.53 25.10 -7.59
N LEU A 19 -8.08 24.20 -8.47
CA LEU A 19 -7.44 22.95 -8.05
C LEU A 19 -6.16 23.21 -7.24
N ARG A 20 -5.31 24.15 -7.67
CA ARG A 20 -4.08 24.52 -6.94
C ARG A 20 -4.37 25.00 -5.52
N LYS A 21 -5.53 25.61 -5.30
CA LYS A 21 -6.00 26.07 -3.98
C LYS A 21 -6.64 24.95 -3.13
N GLY A 22 -6.65 23.72 -3.61
CA GLY A 22 -7.19 22.56 -2.91
C GLY A 22 -8.69 22.32 -3.11
N CYS A 23 -9.32 22.94 -4.12
CA CYS A 23 -10.71 22.61 -4.44
C CYS A 23 -10.82 21.19 -5.00
N THR A 24 -11.96 20.53 -4.76
CA THR A 24 -12.31 19.29 -5.47
C THR A 24 -12.55 19.58 -6.95
N CYS A 25 -12.43 18.57 -7.83
CA CYS A 25 -12.72 18.74 -9.27
C CYS A 25 -14.13 19.29 -9.52
N ALA A 26 -15.13 18.90 -8.71
CA ALA A 26 -16.48 19.42 -8.83
C ALA A 26 -16.56 20.91 -8.42
N GLY A 27 -15.91 21.29 -7.32
CA GLY A 27 -15.83 22.69 -6.89
C GLY A 27 -15.05 23.57 -7.88
N ALA A 28 -13.94 23.08 -8.42
CA ALA A 28 -13.16 23.76 -9.45
C ALA A 28 -13.94 23.94 -10.75
N ALA A 29 -14.72 22.93 -11.18
CA ALA A 29 -15.59 23.03 -12.34
C ALA A 29 -16.70 24.07 -12.14
N ALA A 30 -17.31 24.11 -10.95
CA ALA A 30 -18.32 25.11 -10.59
C ALA A 30 -17.73 26.54 -10.62
N LEU A 31 -16.54 26.75 -10.04
CA LEU A 31 -15.84 28.03 -10.06
C LEU A 31 -15.43 28.48 -11.48
N ALA A 32 -15.07 27.53 -12.35
CA ALA A 32 -14.78 27.80 -13.75
C ALA A 32 -16.04 28.02 -14.62
N GLY A 33 -17.23 27.80 -14.06
CA GLY A 33 -18.51 27.93 -14.75
C GLY A 33 -18.71 26.89 -15.85
N VAL A 34 -18.30 25.64 -15.61
CA VAL A 34 -18.45 24.51 -16.54
C VAL A 34 -19.10 23.31 -15.88
N ALA A 35 -19.68 22.42 -16.72
CA ALA A 35 -20.14 21.13 -16.25
C ALA A 35 -18.97 20.28 -15.75
N ARG A 36 -19.22 19.38 -14.78
CA ARG A 36 -18.18 18.53 -14.17
C ARG A 36 -17.43 17.66 -15.18
N THR A 37 -18.05 17.29 -16.30
CA THR A 37 -17.45 16.46 -17.37
C THR A 37 -16.48 17.24 -18.24
N THR A 38 -16.73 18.55 -18.44
CA THR A 38 -15.99 19.40 -19.38
C THR A 38 -14.48 19.45 -19.11
N PRO A 39 -13.98 19.57 -17.86
CA PRO A 39 -12.54 19.50 -17.60
C PRO A 39 -11.91 18.17 -18.01
N TYR A 40 -12.60 17.05 -17.83
CA TYR A 40 -12.08 15.74 -18.25
C TYR A 40 -12.02 15.61 -19.78
N GLU A 41 -12.98 16.19 -20.50
CA GLU A 41 -12.92 16.29 -21.96
C GLU A 41 -11.72 17.13 -22.43
N TRP A 42 -11.46 18.27 -21.76
CA TRP A 42 -10.25 19.05 -22.02
C TRP A 42 -8.99 18.23 -21.75
N ARG A 43 -8.91 17.51 -20.62
CA ARG A 43 -7.76 16.66 -20.28
C ARG A 43 -7.54 15.56 -21.32
N ARG A 44 -8.60 15.03 -21.93
CA ARG A 44 -8.52 14.00 -22.97
C ARG A 44 -8.04 14.56 -24.32
N ASN A 45 -8.48 15.76 -24.67
CA ASN A 45 -8.30 16.31 -26.02
C ASN A 45 -7.18 17.35 -26.13
N ASP A 46 -6.64 17.83 -24.99
CA ASP A 46 -5.57 18.83 -24.92
C ASP A 46 -4.44 18.31 -24.01
N PRO A 47 -3.37 17.72 -24.60
CA PRO A 47 -2.22 17.22 -23.85
C PRO A 47 -1.50 18.31 -23.03
N GLY A 48 -1.53 19.57 -23.47
CA GLY A 48 -0.93 20.68 -22.74
C GLY A 48 -1.70 20.96 -21.45
N PHE A 49 -3.03 21.02 -21.55
CA PHE A 49 -3.90 21.13 -20.38
C PHE A 49 -3.78 19.93 -19.44
N ALA A 50 -3.64 18.71 -19.96
CA ALA A 50 -3.43 17.52 -19.15
C ALA A 50 -2.13 17.57 -18.34
N LYS A 51 -1.04 18.06 -18.96
CA LYS A 51 0.25 18.26 -18.29
C LYS A 51 0.16 19.32 -17.19
N GLU A 52 -0.47 20.46 -17.48
CA GLU A 52 -0.65 21.52 -16.48
C GLU A 52 -1.58 21.08 -15.34
N TRP A 53 -2.59 20.27 -15.62
CA TRP A 53 -3.42 19.66 -14.57
C TRP A 53 -2.57 18.77 -13.66
N ALA A 54 -1.79 17.83 -14.21
CA ALA A 54 -0.94 16.96 -13.41
C ALA A 54 0.01 17.77 -12.52
N ARG A 55 0.64 18.81 -13.07
CA ARG A 55 1.49 19.73 -12.31
C ARG A 55 0.73 20.42 -11.17
N VAL A 56 -0.52 20.79 -11.39
CA VAL A 56 -1.38 21.39 -10.36
C VAL A 56 -1.76 20.38 -9.28
N GLU A 57 -2.02 19.12 -9.63
CA GLU A 57 -2.25 18.03 -8.67
C GLU A 57 -1.02 17.87 -7.76
N ASP A 58 0.18 17.84 -8.33
CA ASP A 58 1.43 17.74 -7.55
C ASP A 58 1.61 18.93 -6.60
N LEU A 59 1.37 20.15 -7.08
CA LEU A 59 1.48 21.36 -6.26
C LEU A 59 0.43 21.41 -5.14
N ALA A 60 -0.79 20.93 -5.40
CA ALA A 60 -1.84 20.87 -4.40
C ALA A 60 -1.50 19.85 -3.30
N VAL A 61 -0.91 18.71 -3.65
CA VAL A 61 -0.40 17.72 -2.69
C VAL A 61 0.75 18.33 -1.87
N ALA A 62 1.72 18.98 -2.49
CA ALA A 62 2.83 19.62 -1.78
C ALA A 62 2.35 20.69 -0.78
N GLU A 63 1.33 21.48 -1.13
CA GLU A 63 0.71 22.45 -0.23
C GLU A 63 -0.04 21.77 0.93
N LEU A 64 -0.71 20.64 0.68
CA LEU A 64 -1.33 19.85 1.73
C LEU A 64 -0.27 19.27 2.68
N GLU A 65 0.85 18.79 2.17
CA GLU A 65 1.98 18.33 2.96
C GLU A 65 2.56 19.44 3.83
N ARG A 66 2.76 20.65 3.28
CA ARG A 66 3.24 21.81 4.04
C ARG A 66 2.32 22.12 5.22
N ARG A 67 1.01 22.15 4.99
CA ARG A 67 0.00 22.38 6.04
C ARG A 67 0.00 21.26 7.09
N ALA A 68 0.14 20.00 6.65
CA ALA A 68 0.20 18.87 7.56
C ALA A 68 1.45 18.95 8.46
N TRP A 69 2.59 19.33 7.87
CA TRP A 69 3.85 19.52 8.58
C TRP A 69 3.77 20.66 9.60
N GLU A 70 3.16 21.79 9.23
CA GLU A 70 2.94 22.92 10.16
C GLU A 70 2.10 22.51 11.37
N ARG A 71 1.00 21.81 11.15
CA ARG A 71 0.12 21.31 12.22
C ARG A 71 0.79 20.26 13.11
N ALA A 72 1.65 19.43 12.53
CA ALA A 72 2.42 18.44 13.28
C ALA A 72 3.46 19.13 14.18
N GLN A 73 4.19 20.11 13.65
CA GLN A 73 5.19 20.87 14.42
C GLN A 73 4.58 21.75 15.51
N SER A 74 3.39 22.33 15.27
CA SER A 74 2.71 23.16 16.28
C SER A 74 2.04 22.34 17.39
N GLY A 75 2.05 21.00 17.29
CA GLY A 75 1.36 20.12 18.24
C GLY A 75 -0.17 20.14 18.09
N GLU A 76 -0.71 20.70 17.00
CA GLU A 76 -2.16 20.73 16.76
C GLU A 76 -2.75 19.37 16.39
N SER A 77 -1.92 18.42 15.92
CA SER A 77 -2.41 17.12 15.49
C SER A 77 -1.37 16.01 15.57
N ASP A 78 -1.47 15.20 16.62
CA ASP A 78 -0.66 13.98 16.78
C ASP A 78 -0.89 12.97 15.65
N THR A 79 -2.12 12.87 15.14
CA THR A 79 -2.43 11.99 14.00
C THR A 79 -1.62 12.37 12.76
N LEU A 80 -1.47 13.66 12.47
CA LEU A 80 -0.65 14.12 11.33
C LEU A 80 0.84 13.86 11.59
N THR A 81 1.31 14.05 12.83
CA THR A 81 2.67 13.68 13.23
C THR A 81 2.93 12.19 13.00
N ILE A 82 2.06 11.31 13.49
CA ILE A 82 2.17 9.85 13.31
C ILE A 82 2.14 9.49 11.82
N PHE A 83 1.24 10.09 11.05
CA PHE A 83 1.13 9.84 9.61
C PHE A 83 2.44 10.23 8.88
N LEU A 84 2.98 11.41 9.15
CA LEU A 84 4.21 11.91 8.53
C LEU A 84 5.43 11.07 8.92
N LEU A 85 5.52 10.62 10.17
CA LEU A 85 6.59 9.72 10.62
C LEU A 85 6.51 8.36 9.90
N LYS A 86 5.31 7.82 9.73
CA LYS A 86 5.11 6.55 9.02
C LYS A 86 5.42 6.64 7.53
N THR A 87 5.16 7.78 6.89
CA THR A 87 5.41 7.95 5.45
C THR A 87 6.87 8.31 5.14
N ARG A 88 7.52 9.14 5.97
CA ARG A 88 8.90 9.60 5.74
C ARG A 88 9.97 8.78 6.47
N GLY A 89 9.61 8.05 7.52
CA GLY A 89 10.50 7.16 8.27
C GLY A 89 9.93 5.74 8.42
N PRO A 90 9.53 5.06 7.32
CA PRO A 90 8.84 3.78 7.41
C PRO A 90 9.67 2.70 8.11
N ASP A 91 10.99 2.69 7.99
CA ASP A 91 11.82 1.64 8.61
C ASP A 91 11.72 1.63 10.14
N CYS A 92 11.51 2.79 10.75
CA CYS A 92 11.37 2.95 12.20
C CYS A 92 9.91 2.87 12.66
N TYR A 93 8.98 3.44 11.88
CA TYR A 93 7.60 3.70 12.34
C TYR A 93 6.53 2.85 11.64
N LYS A 94 6.89 2.03 10.65
CA LYS A 94 5.95 1.11 9.99
C LYS A 94 5.42 0.10 11.00
N GLN A 95 4.12 -0.13 10.93
CA GLN A 95 3.46 -1.11 11.76
C GLN A 95 3.95 -2.52 11.40
N ARG A 96 4.56 -3.20 12.36
CA ARG A 96 4.92 -4.61 12.25
C ARG A 96 3.77 -5.43 12.82
N THR A 97 3.06 -6.13 11.96
CA THR A 97 2.02 -7.08 12.38
C THR A 97 2.62 -8.48 12.36
N ARG A 98 2.74 -9.10 13.54
CA ARG A 98 3.03 -10.53 13.64
C ARG A 98 1.70 -11.26 13.52
N VAL A 99 1.50 -11.92 12.38
CA VAL A 99 0.32 -12.76 12.16
C VAL A 99 0.73 -14.19 12.44
N GLU A 100 0.23 -14.76 13.54
CA GLU A 100 0.36 -16.19 13.82
C GLU A 100 -0.86 -16.91 13.26
N LEU A 101 -0.66 -17.63 12.17
CA LEU A 101 -1.64 -18.57 11.65
C LEU A 101 -1.55 -19.86 12.47
N SER A 102 -2.20 -19.87 13.64
CA SER A 102 -2.44 -21.10 14.40
C SER A 102 -3.85 -21.59 14.13
N GLY A 103 -3.96 -22.42 13.10
CA GLY A 103 -5.16 -23.15 12.76
C GLY A 103 -4.74 -24.27 11.82
N SER A 104 -5.17 -25.50 12.10
CA SER A 104 -5.04 -26.61 11.15
C SER A 104 -5.91 -26.28 9.94
N SER A 105 -5.35 -25.52 8.99
CA SER A 105 -6.01 -25.23 7.73
C SER A 105 -5.95 -26.49 6.88
N ASN A 106 -6.98 -27.33 7.02
CA ASN A 106 -7.30 -28.33 6.01
C ASN A 106 -7.73 -27.58 4.74
N VAL A 107 -6.77 -27.25 3.89
CA VAL A 107 -7.04 -26.73 2.55
C VAL A 107 -7.52 -27.90 1.70
N ASN A 108 -8.83 -28.20 1.75
CA ASN A 108 -9.44 -29.15 0.84
C ASN A 108 -9.67 -28.46 -0.52
N VAL A 109 -8.71 -28.57 -1.43
CA VAL A 109 -8.91 -28.17 -2.82
C VAL A 109 -9.61 -29.31 -3.54
N SER A 110 -10.93 -29.28 -3.58
CA SER A 110 -11.73 -30.18 -4.41
C SER A 110 -11.80 -29.61 -5.84
N HIS A 111 -10.92 -30.06 -6.72
CA HIS A 111 -11.09 -29.80 -8.16
C HIS A 111 -12.01 -30.87 -8.76
N SER A 112 -13.21 -30.47 -9.17
CA SER A 112 -14.04 -31.28 -10.06
C SER A 112 -13.44 -31.17 -11.46
N LEU A 113 -12.74 -32.20 -11.91
CA LEU A 113 -12.23 -32.27 -13.27
C LEU A 113 -13.31 -32.92 -14.14
N GLU A 114 -13.84 -32.16 -15.10
CA GLU A 114 -14.74 -32.67 -16.14
C GLU A 114 -14.03 -32.71 -17.50
N GLY A 115 -14.43 -33.64 -18.36
CA GLY A 115 -13.92 -33.74 -19.73
C GLY A 115 -12.53 -34.41 -19.85
N PRO A 116 -11.72 -34.07 -20.87
CA PRO A 116 -10.51 -34.82 -21.25
C PRO A 116 -9.44 -34.93 -20.14
N ALA A 117 -9.48 -34.02 -19.16
CA ALA A 117 -8.61 -34.06 -17.99
C ALA A 117 -8.95 -35.22 -17.04
N ALA A 118 -10.21 -35.61 -16.92
CA ALA A 118 -10.63 -36.75 -16.10
C ALA A 118 -10.15 -38.08 -16.70
N GLU A 119 -10.23 -38.22 -18.03
CA GLU A 119 -9.75 -39.41 -18.75
C GLU A 119 -8.23 -39.56 -18.68
N LEU A 120 -7.50 -38.43 -18.69
CA LEU A 120 -6.05 -38.41 -18.46
C LEU A 120 -5.71 -38.89 -17.03
N VAL A 121 -6.49 -38.47 -16.04
CA VAL A 121 -6.32 -38.87 -14.63
C VAL A 121 -6.61 -40.35 -14.45
N GLU A 122 -7.69 -40.90 -15.01
CA GLU A 122 -7.96 -42.33 -14.98
C GLU A 122 -6.81 -43.13 -15.62
N ARG A 123 -6.31 -42.70 -16.77
CA ARG A 123 -5.19 -43.36 -17.44
C ARG A 123 -3.90 -43.32 -16.61
N LEU A 124 -3.66 -42.22 -15.91
CA LEU A 124 -2.51 -42.08 -15.01
C LEU A 124 -2.66 -42.92 -13.74
N LEU A 125 -3.86 -43.01 -13.17
CA LEU A 125 -4.18 -43.86 -12.03
C LEU A 125 -4.02 -45.34 -12.37
N ALA A 126 -4.59 -45.80 -13.49
CA ALA A 126 -4.43 -47.17 -13.96
C ALA A 126 -2.96 -47.52 -14.22
N ARG A 127 -2.16 -46.57 -14.74
CA ARG A 127 -0.72 -46.73 -14.89
C ARG A 127 -0.01 -46.84 -13.54
N PHE A 128 -0.44 -46.08 -12.54
CA PHE A 128 0.13 -46.07 -11.20
C PHE A 128 -0.16 -47.39 -10.46
N GLU A 129 -1.41 -47.88 -10.52
CA GLU A 129 -1.82 -49.17 -9.97
C GLU A 129 -1.11 -50.36 -10.65
N ALA A 130 -0.79 -50.22 -11.94
CA ALA A 130 -0.03 -51.21 -12.69
C ALA A 130 1.49 -51.09 -12.48
N MET A 131 1.98 -50.15 -11.65
CA MET A 131 3.39 -50.13 -11.28
C MET A 131 3.65 -51.24 -10.23
N PRO A 132 4.80 -51.93 -10.31
CA PRO A 132 5.21 -52.82 -9.23
C PRO A 132 5.28 -52.00 -7.94
N GLU A 133 4.79 -52.57 -6.83
CA GLU A 133 4.88 -51.90 -5.54
C GLU A 133 6.32 -51.44 -5.31
N PRO A 134 6.52 -50.17 -4.92
CA PRO A 134 7.85 -49.67 -4.67
C PRO A 134 8.51 -50.58 -3.63
N PRO A 135 9.81 -50.90 -3.79
CA PRO A 135 10.49 -51.75 -2.83
C PRO A 135 10.32 -51.15 -1.44
N THR A 136 9.95 -51.98 -0.47
CA THR A 136 9.84 -51.56 0.93
C THR A 136 11.23 -51.09 1.37
N ILE A 137 11.43 -49.78 1.48
CA ILE A 137 12.60 -49.22 2.13
C ILE A 137 12.26 -49.26 3.62
N GLU A 138 12.82 -50.23 4.35
CA GLU A 138 12.80 -50.20 5.82
C GLU A 138 13.64 -49.00 6.27
N ALA A 139 12.96 -47.88 6.50
CA ALA A 139 13.56 -46.71 7.10
C ALA A 139 13.73 -46.97 8.61
N GLU A 140 14.95 -47.29 9.03
CA GLU A 140 15.34 -47.19 10.43
C GLU A 140 15.19 -45.72 10.87
N ALA A 141 14.10 -45.44 11.58
CA ALA A 141 13.81 -44.12 12.11
C ALA A 141 14.64 -43.88 13.39
N GLU A 142 15.85 -43.35 13.25
CA GLU A 142 16.51 -42.65 14.34
C GLU A 142 15.88 -41.25 14.47
N ALA A 143 15.06 -41.10 15.52
CA ALA A 143 14.52 -39.81 15.92
C ALA A 143 15.59 -39.02 16.69
N GLU A 144 16.39 -38.22 16.00
CA GLU A 144 17.17 -37.15 16.64
C GLU A 144 16.30 -35.89 16.76
N GLY A 145 16.10 -35.47 18.01
CA GLY A 145 15.38 -34.26 18.37
C GLY A 145 16.15 -33.00 17.99
N ALA A 146 15.55 -32.19 17.12
CA ALA A 146 15.97 -30.82 16.91
C ALA A 146 15.23 -29.91 17.92
N THR A 147 15.81 -29.72 19.11
CA THR A 147 15.48 -28.60 20.00
C THR A 147 16.02 -27.33 19.36
N GLY A 148 15.16 -26.59 18.65
CA GLY A 148 15.48 -25.25 18.18
C GLY A 148 15.54 -24.29 19.36
N ASP A 149 16.76 -23.95 19.77
CA ASP A 149 17.09 -22.82 20.64
C ASP A 149 16.54 -21.52 20.02
N ASN A 150 15.45 -21.01 20.59
CA ASN A 150 14.92 -19.71 20.24
C ASN A 150 15.64 -18.69 21.12
N GLY A 151 16.70 -18.11 20.56
CA GLY A 151 17.59 -17.16 21.23
C GLY A 151 16.83 -16.18 22.13
N THR A 152 17.20 -16.20 23.40
CA THR A 152 16.71 -15.29 24.43
C THR A 152 16.98 -13.84 23.99
N ALA A 153 15.93 -13.05 23.82
CA ALA A 153 16.05 -11.62 23.60
C ALA A 153 16.87 -10.98 24.74
N PRO A 154 17.77 -10.03 24.46
CA PRO A 154 18.55 -9.41 25.51
C PRO A 154 17.62 -8.73 26.52
N ASP A 155 17.93 -8.93 27.80
CA ASP A 155 17.21 -8.35 28.94
C ASP A 155 17.03 -6.84 28.75
N ALA A 156 15.78 -6.37 28.79
CA ALA A 156 15.41 -4.97 28.67
C ALA A 156 16.09 -4.09 29.73
N ALA A 157 16.54 -4.66 30.86
CA ALA A 157 17.35 -3.97 31.85
C ALA A 157 18.77 -3.65 31.35
N ALA A 158 19.40 -4.54 30.58
CA ALA A 158 20.73 -4.33 30.02
C ALA A 158 20.74 -3.23 28.94
N LEU A 159 19.67 -3.16 28.14
CA LEU A 159 19.49 -2.11 27.12
C LEU A 159 19.24 -0.73 27.75
N ARG A 160 18.55 -0.68 28.90
CA ARG A 160 18.37 0.56 29.68
C ARG A 160 19.67 1.05 30.33
N ALA A 161 20.51 0.13 30.84
CA ALA A 161 21.79 0.49 31.43
C ALA A 161 22.78 1.06 30.40
N ALA A 162 22.81 0.51 29.18
CA ALA A 162 23.69 0.98 28.10
C ALA A 162 23.30 2.37 27.55
N LEU A 163 22.01 2.74 27.63
CA LEU A 163 21.53 4.04 27.16
C LEU A 163 21.83 5.16 28.17
N LEU A 164 21.84 4.86 29.47
CA LEU A 164 22.17 5.83 30.53
C LEU A 164 23.68 6.08 30.64
N ALA A 165 24.52 5.13 30.21
CA ALA A 165 25.98 5.27 30.26
C ALA A 165 26.57 6.20 29.17
N ASN A 166 25.79 6.63 28.17
CA ASN A 166 26.28 7.36 27.00
C ASN A 166 25.69 8.78 26.85
N GLY A 167 25.26 9.41 27.95
CA GLY A 167 24.54 10.69 27.87
C GLY A 167 24.66 11.61 29.07
N GLU A 168 25.84 11.73 29.68
CA GLU A 168 26.22 12.98 30.35
C GLU A 168 27.02 13.82 29.35
N PRO A 169 26.61 15.06 29.04
CA PRO A 169 27.47 16.00 28.34
C PRO A 169 28.52 16.53 29.33
N ASP A 170 29.80 16.32 29.02
CA ASP A 170 30.89 17.08 29.62
C ASP A 170 30.75 18.57 29.23
N ASP A 171 30.64 19.43 30.27
CA ASP A 171 30.68 20.91 30.34
C ASP A 171 29.77 21.77 29.43
#